data_AF-F3KZR0-F1
#
_entry.id   AF-F3KZR0-F1
#
_cell.length_a   1.000
_cell.length_b   1.000
_cell.length_c   1.000
_cell.angle_alpha   90.00
_cell.angle_beta   90.00
_cell.angle_gamma   90.00
#
_symmetry.space_group_name_H-M   'P 1'
#
loop_
_entity.id
_entity.type
_entity.pdbx_description
1 polymer ?
#
loop_
_entity_poly.entity_id
_entity_poly.type
_entity_poly.pdbx_seq_one_letter_code
_entity_poly.pdbx_strand_id
1 'polypeptide(L)'
;MALYEALQSLGAEVWLAGPPALAAVLAPTHQVLALHAAHASEQQRHCEESLGRINPDLILAIEVPGAAADGHYYNIRGIDISAQCGNFESFMKTQGCPTIGIGDGGNEAGMGNIDAVAADLPIKQAVGRCNELVIADVSNWGAYALVGFLGHWSDKPFLQDLRHRPLLEWLTQHGAVDGVTHKTTATEDGLTLGSGNRLIDALINIFSTEQDS
;
A
#
# COMPACT_ATOMS: atom_id res chain seq x y z
N MET A 1 -6.03 2.92 3.76
CA MET A 1 -7.10 3.71 4.43
C MET A 1 -7.08 5.18 4.01
N ALA A 2 -6.02 5.95 4.30
CA ALA A 2 -5.97 7.38 3.96
C ALA A 2 -6.26 7.69 2.48
N LEU A 3 -5.58 7.01 1.55
CA LEU A 3 -5.84 7.13 0.11
C LEU A 3 -7.26 6.70 -0.30
N TYR A 4 -7.79 5.64 0.32
CA TYR A 4 -9.14 5.15 0.04
C TYR A 4 -10.17 6.26 0.31
N GLU A 5 -10.09 6.89 1.48
CA GLU A 5 -11.04 7.92 1.88
C GLU A 5 -10.91 9.20 1.04
N ALA A 6 -9.68 9.61 0.74
CA ALA A 6 -9.42 10.76 -0.13
C ALA A 6 -10.02 10.53 -1.54
N LEU A 7 -9.73 9.38 -2.15
CA LEU A 7 -10.26 9.01 -3.47
C LEU A 7 -11.78 8.86 -3.47
N GLN A 8 -12.35 8.21 -2.45
CA GLN A 8 -13.80 8.07 -2.30
C GLN A 8 -14.48 9.43 -2.15
N SER A 9 -13.88 10.36 -1.38
CA SER A 9 -14.38 11.75 -1.26
C SER A 9 -14.33 12.51 -2.59
N LEU A 10 -13.43 12.15 -3.50
CA LEU A 10 -13.37 12.66 -4.87
C LEU A 10 -14.34 11.96 -5.84
N GLY A 11 -15.14 11.00 -5.36
CA GLY A 11 -16.14 10.29 -6.14
C GLY A 11 -15.61 9.03 -6.82
N ALA A 12 -14.39 8.59 -6.51
CA ALA A 12 -13.88 7.33 -7.02
C ALA A 12 -14.56 6.13 -6.34
N GLU A 13 -14.81 5.07 -7.12
CA GLU A 13 -15.12 3.76 -6.57
C GLU A 13 -13.81 3.07 -6.19
N VAL A 14 -13.61 2.82 -4.90
CA VAL A 14 -12.36 2.24 -4.40
C VAL A 14 -12.62 0.86 -3.81
N TRP A 15 -11.75 -0.10 -4.15
CA TRP A 15 -11.72 -1.46 -3.60
C TRP A 15 -10.42 -1.68 -2.85
N LEU A 16 -10.49 -2.21 -1.63
CA LEU A 16 -9.32 -2.60 -0.83
C LEU A 16 -9.07 -4.10 -0.97
N ALA A 17 -7.96 -4.46 -1.59
CA ALA A 17 -7.54 -5.86 -1.70
C ALA A 17 -6.54 -6.21 -0.60
N GLY A 18 -6.73 -7.35 0.08
CA GLY A 18 -5.83 -7.76 1.14
C GLY A 18 -6.14 -9.15 1.68
N PRO A 19 -5.39 -9.63 2.70
CA PRO A 19 -5.61 -10.94 3.30
C PRO A 19 -7.04 -11.10 3.83
N PRO A 20 -7.62 -12.31 3.87
CA PRO A 20 -9.02 -12.52 4.26
C PRO A 20 -9.35 -11.97 5.66
N ALA A 21 -8.40 -12.02 6.59
CA ALA A 21 -8.57 -11.47 7.93
C ALA A 21 -8.78 -9.94 7.90
N LEU A 22 -7.99 -9.21 7.11
CA LEU A 22 -8.13 -7.77 6.94
C LEU A 22 -9.42 -7.43 6.18
N ALA A 23 -9.71 -8.18 5.11
CA ALA A 23 -10.94 -8.00 4.35
C ALA A 23 -12.18 -8.18 5.23
N ALA A 24 -12.21 -9.17 6.13
CA ALA A 24 -13.32 -9.40 7.05
C ALA A 24 -13.54 -8.23 8.02
N VAL A 25 -12.47 -7.61 8.52
CA VAL A 25 -12.53 -6.43 9.40
C VAL A 25 -13.11 -5.22 8.66
N LEU A 26 -12.74 -5.04 7.38
CA LEU A 26 -13.10 -3.85 6.61
C LEU A 26 -14.43 -3.97 5.85
N ALA A 27 -14.89 -5.19 5.55
CA ALA A 27 -16.11 -5.46 4.79
C ALA A 27 -17.39 -4.73 5.28
N PRO A 28 -17.60 -4.48 6.59
CA PRO A 28 -18.79 -3.76 7.04
C PRO A 28 -18.87 -2.30 6.58
N THR A 29 -17.74 -1.69 6.21
CA THR A 29 -17.63 -0.26 5.90
C THR A 29 -16.95 0.05 4.57
N HIS A 30 -16.31 -0.95 3.93
CA HIS A 30 -15.50 -0.79 2.73
C HIS A 30 -15.82 -1.86 1.69
N GLN A 31 -15.61 -1.51 0.43
CA GLN A 31 -15.54 -2.51 -0.64
C GLN A 31 -14.20 -3.22 -0.54
N VAL A 32 -14.23 -4.54 -0.36
CA VAL A 32 -13.04 -5.34 -0.11
C VAL A 32 -12.93 -6.51 -1.09
N LEU A 33 -11.69 -6.89 -1.38
CA LEU A 33 -11.34 -8.08 -2.15
C LEU A 33 -10.40 -8.95 -1.32
N ALA A 34 -10.86 -10.13 -0.92
CA ALA A 34 -10.05 -11.07 -0.16
C ALA A 34 -9.07 -11.81 -1.08
N LEU A 35 -7.78 -11.62 -0.84
CA LEU A 35 -6.69 -12.25 -1.60
C LEU A 35 -6.24 -13.53 -0.90
N HIS A 36 -6.22 -14.63 -1.65
CA HIS A 36 -5.74 -15.92 -1.16
C HIS A 36 -4.24 -16.11 -1.44
N ALA A 37 -3.66 -17.15 -0.82
CA ALA A 37 -2.24 -17.46 -0.89
C ALA A 37 -1.71 -17.51 -2.33
N ALA A 38 -0.45 -17.09 -2.51
CA ALA A 38 0.03 -16.72 -3.83
C ALA A 38 0.06 -17.81 -4.89
N HIS A 39 0.24 -19.06 -4.45
CA HIS A 39 0.28 -20.24 -5.31
C HIS A 39 -1.03 -21.05 -5.29
N ALA A 40 -2.15 -20.47 -4.85
CA ALA A 40 -3.44 -21.15 -4.90
C ALA A 40 -3.87 -21.38 -6.36
N SER A 41 -4.33 -22.60 -6.69
CA SER A 41 -4.70 -22.99 -8.05
C SER A 41 -5.84 -22.18 -8.67
N GLU A 42 -6.65 -21.50 -7.84
CA GLU A 42 -7.79 -20.68 -8.25
C GLU A 42 -7.43 -19.20 -8.38
N GLN A 43 -6.21 -18.81 -8.04
CA GLN A 43 -5.81 -17.41 -7.91
C GLN A 43 -5.90 -16.65 -9.25
N GLN A 44 -5.45 -17.26 -10.35
CA GLN A 44 -5.51 -16.64 -11.67
C GLN A 44 -6.96 -16.36 -12.09
N ARG A 45 -7.85 -17.34 -11.91
CA ARG A 45 -9.28 -17.19 -12.20
C ARG A 45 -9.90 -16.09 -11.34
N HIS A 46 -9.61 -16.10 -10.04
CA HIS A 46 -10.11 -15.07 -9.13
C HIS A 46 -9.65 -13.66 -9.52
N CYS A 47 -8.39 -13.52 -9.97
CA CYS A 47 -7.85 -12.26 -10.48
C CYS A 47 -8.61 -11.80 -11.73
N GLU A 48 -8.76 -12.67 -12.73
CA GLU A 48 -9.46 -12.38 -13.99
C GLU A 48 -10.93 -12.01 -13.76
N GLU A 49 -11.65 -12.78 -12.94
CA GLU A 49 -13.05 -12.49 -12.60
C GLU A 49 -13.19 -11.16 -11.87
N SER A 50 -12.26 -10.86 -10.96
CA SER A 50 -12.28 -9.61 -10.19
C SER A 50 -11.96 -8.41 -11.06
N LEU A 51 -10.96 -8.51 -11.94
CA LEU A 51 -10.63 -7.46 -12.90
C LEU A 51 -11.76 -7.24 -13.91
N GLY A 52 -12.40 -8.29 -14.40
CA GLY A 52 -13.57 -8.17 -15.29
C GLY A 52 -14.79 -7.54 -14.62
N ARG A 53 -14.97 -7.78 -13.32
CA ARG A 53 -16.08 -7.21 -12.54
C ARG A 53 -15.85 -5.77 -12.11
N ILE A 54 -14.65 -5.47 -11.60
CA ILE A 54 -14.30 -4.15 -11.05
C ILE A 54 -13.90 -3.19 -12.18
N ASN A 55 -13.22 -3.71 -13.22
CA ASN A 55 -12.71 -2.95 -14.35
C ASN A 55 -11.99 -1.65 -13.90
N PRO A 56 -10.92 -1.75 -13.10
CA PRO A 56 -10.30 -0.60 -12.46
C PRO A 56 -9.59 0.32 -13.45
N ASP A 57 -9.69 1.64 -13.27
CA ASP A 57 -8.91 2.64 -14.00
C ASP A 57 -7.47 2.80 -13.47
N LEU A 58 -7.20 2.29 -12.26
CA LEU A 58 -5.90 2.36 -11.60
C LEU A 58 -5.75 1.19 -10.61
N ILE A 59 -4.56 0.59 -10.55
CA ILE A 59 -4.19 -0.37 -9.51
C ILE A 59 -3.02 0.20 -8.71
N LEU A 60 -3.17 0.26 -7.39
CA LEU A 60 -2.16 0.83 -6.49
C LEU A 60 -1.78 -0.18 -5.40
N ALA A 61 -0.49 -0.48 -5.29
CA ALA A 61 0.10 -1.33 -4.26
C ALA A 61 0.82 -0.47 -3.23
N ILE A 62 0.56 -0.72 -1.94
CA ILE A 62 1.27 -0.09 -0.81
C ILE A 62 1.77 -1.22 0.06
N GLU A 63 3.09 -1.36 0.22
CA GLU A 63 3.67 -2.37 1.12
C GLU A 63 3.20 -3.80 0.80
N VAL A 64 3.02 -4.09 -0.49
CA VAL A 64 2.57 -5.40 -0.96
C VAL A 64 3.79 -6.21 -1.36
N PRO A 65 4.05 -7.41 -0.80
CA PRO A 65 5.19 -8.21 -1.23
C PRO A 65 5.12 -8.57 -2.73
N GLY A 66 6.26 -8.47 -3.41
CA GLY A 66 6.44 -8.87 -4.81
C GLY A 66 7.22 -10.18 -4.93
N ALA A 67 7.03 -10.90 -6.05
CA ALA A 67 7.77 -12.13 -6.29
C ALA A 67 9.23 -11.82 -6.66
N ALA A 68 10.16 -12.58 -6.08
CA ALA A 68 11.54 -12.61 -6.51
C ALA A 68 11.72 -13.43 -7.80
N ALA A 69 12.95 -13.49 -8.32
CA ALA A 69 13.26 -14.17 -9.58
C ALA A 69 12.94 -15.69 -9.58
N ASP A 70 12.90 -16.31 -8.41
CA ASP A 70 12.51 -17.72 -8.23
C ASP A 70 10.98 -17.92 -8.11
N GLY A 71 10.20 -16.84 -8.16
CA GLY A 71 8.74 -16.86 -8.09
C GLY A 71 8.18 -16.86 -6.66
N HIS A 72 9.03 -16.82 -5.64
CA HIS A 72 8.62 -16.79 -4.23
C HIS A 72 8.58 -15.36 -3.68
N TYR A 73 7.83 -15.17 -2.59
CA TYR A 73 7.68 -13.90 -1.89
C TYR A 73 8.49 -13.95 -0.60
N TYR A 74 9.26 -12.89 -0.33
CA TYR A 74 10.15 -12.83 0.84
C TYR A 74 9.88 -11.59 1.67
N ASN A 75 10.06 -11.70 2.98
CA ASN A 75 10.17 -10.51 3.83
C ASN A 75 11.60 -9.94 3.79
N ILE A 76 11.82 -8.79 4.43
CA ILE A 76 13.14 -8.11 4.46
C ILE A 76 14.27 -8.96 5.08
N ARG A 77 13.94 -10.03 5.83
CA ARG A 77 14.91 -10.98 6.40
C ARG A 77 15.25 -12.13 5.46
N GLY A 78 14.68 -12.15 4.24
CA GLY A 78 14.85 -13.22 3.27
C GLY A 78 14.08 -14.50 3.63
N ILE A 79 13.09 -14.42 4.52
CA ILE A 79 12.23 -15.57 4.87
C ILE A 79 11.10 -15.66 3.83
N ASP A 80 10.90 -16.85 3.28
CA ASP A 80 9.80 -17.13 2.35
C ASP A 80 8.45 -17.01 3.07
N ILE A 81 7.60 -16.11 2.56
CA ILE A 81 6.25 -15.82 3.04
C ILE A 81 5.18 -16.13 1.99
N SER A 82 5.51 -16.88 0.92
CA SER A 82 4.61 -17.15 -0.21
C SER A 82 3.29 -17.79 0.22
N ALA A 83 3.32 -18.62 1.27
CA ALA A 83 2.14 -19.29 1.82
C ALA A 83 1.17 -18.34 2.55
N GLN A 84 1.66 -17.20 3.05
CA GLN A 84 0.87 -16.20 3.77
C GLN A 84 0.59 -14.94 2.94
N CYS A 85 1.29 -14.77 1.81
CA CYS A 85 1.15 -13.61 0.95
C CYS A 85 -0.07 -13.73 0.03
N GLY A 86 -0.95 -12.72 0.06
CA GLY A 86 -1.99 -12.55 -0.95
C GLY A 86 -1.36 -12.13 -2.27
N ASN A 87 -1.68 -12.82 -3.38
CA ASN A 87 -1.10 -12.49 -4.68
C ASN A 87 -1.85 -11.35 -5.38
N PHE A 88 -1.60 -10.14 -4.87
CA PHE A 88 -2.01 -8.88 -5.50
C PHE A 88 -1.17 -8.56 -6.74
N GLU A 89 0.09 -9.02 -6.78
CA GLU A 89 0.99 -8.77 -7.91
C GLU A 89 0.41 -9.24 -9.25
N SER A 90 -0.39 -10.32 -9.26
CA SER A 90 -1.08 -10.75 -10.48
C SER A 90 -2.06 -9.73 -11.03
N PHE A 91 -2.72 -8.94 -10.17
CA PHE A 91 -3.59 -7.84 -10.63
C PHE A 91 -2.77 -6.78 -11.35
N MET A 92 -1.59 -6.45 -10.82
CA MET A 92 -0.66 -5.52 -11.47
C MET A 92 -0.11 -6.09 -12.79
N LYS A 93 0.19 -7.39 -12.86
CA LYS A 93 0.73 -8.06 -14.05
C LYS A 93 -0.30 -8.28 -15.16
N THR A 94 -1.58 -8.43 -14.83
CA THR A 94 -2.62 -8.79 -15.80
C THR A 94 -3.04 -7.60 -16.71
N GLN A 95 -2.50 -6.40 -16.46
CA GLN A 95 -2.44 -5.22 -17.35
C GLN A 95 -3.72 -4.88 -18.15
N GLY A 96 -4.33 -3.76 -17.77
CA GLY A 96 -5.42 -3.10 -18.50
C GLY A 96 -5.58 -1.62 -18.15
N CYS A 97 -4.84 -1.14 -17.14
CA CYS A 97 -4.83 0.22 -16.65
C CYS A 97 -3.47 0.55 -15.99
N PRO A 98 -3.17 1.83 -15.73
CA PRO A 98 -1.96 2.23 -15.03
C PRO A 98 -1.82 1.59 -13.64
N THR A 99 -0.57 1.37 -13.23
CA THR A 99 -0.20 0.76 -11.95
C THR A 99 0.78 1.65 -11.18
N ILE A 100 0.54 1.80 -9.87
CA ILE A 100 1.44 2.51 -8.94
C ILE A 100 1.92 1.54 -7.87
N GLY A 101 3.22 1.48 -7.64
CA GLY A 101 3.82 0.78 -6.49
C GLY A 101 4.35 1.77 -5.46
N ILE A 102 4.14 1.50 -4.17
CA ILE A 102 4.77 2.22 -3.05
C ILE A 102 5.45 1.18 -2.17
N GLY A 103 6.75 1.37 -1.95
CA GLY A 103 7.56 0.47 -1.13
C GLY A 103 8.75 1.19 -0.48
N ASP A 104 9.37 0.52 0.48
CA ASP A 104 10.54 1.02 1.23
C ASP A 104 11.68 -0.01 1.35
N GLY A 105 11.39 -1.31 1.21
CA GLY A 105 12.34 -2.40 1.45
C GLY A 105 13.00 -3.01 0.21
N GLY A 106 12.39 -2.86 -0.97
CA GLY A 106 12.87 -3.44 -2.24
C GLY A 106 12.30 -4.84 -2.55
N ASN A 107 11.58 -5.46 -1.61
CA ASN A 107 10.88 -6.74 -1.79
C ASN A 107 9.39 -6.57 -2.09
N GLU A 108 8.92 -5.34 -2.34
CA GLU A 108 7.52 -5.01 -2.65
C GLU A 108 7.24 -5.02 -4.16
N ALA A 109 5.97 -5.23 -4.52
CA ALA A 109 5.49 -5.19 -5.89
C ALA A 109 5.72 -3.80 -6.51
N GLY A 110 6.38 -3.77 -7.67
CA GLY A 110 6.81 -2.54 -8.34
C GLY A 110 8.30 -2.23 -8.19
N MET A 111 8.96 -2.78 -7.17
CA MET A 111 10.40 -2.56 -6.92
C MET A 111 11.32 -3.15 -7.99
N GLY A 112 10.79 -3.93 -8.93
CA GLY A 112 11.51 -4.29 -10.15
C GLY A 112 11.93 -3.08 -11.00
N ASN A 113 11.35 -1.88 -10.76
CA ASN A 113 11.76 -0.66 -11.47
C ASN A 113 13.18 -0.21 -11.10
N ILE A 114 13.72 -0.63 -9.94
CA ILE A 114 15.03 -0.21 -9.42
C ILE A 114 16.06 -1.35 -9.31
N ASP A 115 15.94 -2.40 -10.14
CA ASP A 115 16.81 -3.59 -10.15
C ASP A 115 18.31 -3.31 -9.94
N ALA A 116 18.86 -2.29 -10.60
CA ALA A 116 20.28 -1.97 -10.48
C ALA A 116 20.68 -1.42 -9.10
N VAL A 117 19.79 -0.71 -8.42
CA VAL A 117 20.05 -0.10 -7.10
C VAL A 117 19.82 -1.12 -5.99
N ALA A 118 18.79 -1.97 -6.15
CA ALA A 118 18.44 -2.97 -5.15
C ALA A 118 19.37 -4.21 -5.18
N ALA A 119 20.12 -4.44 -6.25
CA ALA A 119 21.07 -5.55 -6.36
C ALA A 119 22.15 -5.56 -5.26
N ASP A 120 22.51 -4.39 -4.73
CA ASP A 120 23.51 -4.24 -3.66
C ASP A 120 22.92 -4.38 -2.25
N LEU A 121 21.59 -4.45 -2.12
CA LEU A 121 20.92 -4.61 -0.84
C LEU A 121 20.90 -6.09 -0.42
N PRO A 122 21.06 -6.41 0.88
CA PRO A 122 21.04 -7.79 1.38
C PRO A 122 19.61 -8.34 1.48
N ILE A 123 18.84 -8.25 0.40
CA ILE A 123 17.41 -8.60 0.33
C ILE A 123 17.13 -9.58 -0.81
N LYS A 124 15.99 -10.26 -0.74
CA LYS A 124 15.41 -10.98 -1.87
C LYS A 124 14.50 -10.03 -2.63
N GLN A 125 15.07 -9.35 -3.63
CA GLN A 125 14.39 -8.30 -4.37
C GLN A 125 13.18 -8.84 -5.16
N ALA A 126 12.10 -8.07 -5.18
CA ALA A 126 10.99 -8.30 -6.10
C ALA A 126 11.37 -7.88 -7.52
N VAL A 127 10.98 -8.70 -8.51
CA VAL A 127 11.28 -8.44 -9.93
C VAL A 127 10.10 -7.84 -10.70
N GLY A 128 8.91 -7.82 -10.08
CA GLY A 128 7.71 -7.22 -10.66
C GLY A 128 7.84 -5.72 -10.81
N ARG A 129 7.55 -5.21 -12.01
CA ARG A 129 7.57 -3.78 -12.37
C ARG A 129 6.16 -3.17 -12.32
N CYS A 130 6.11 -1.85 -12.17
CA CYS A 130 4.89 -1.05 -12.26
C CYS A 130 5.10 0.16 -13.17
N ASN A 131 4.04 0.89 -13.51
CA ASN A 131 4.16 2.08 -14.37
C ASN A 131 4.84 3.23 -13.61
N GLU A 132 4.40 3.51 -12.38
CA GLU A 132 5.00 4.53 -11.52
C GLU A 132 5.39 3.91 -10.17
N LEU A 133 6.58 4.25 -9.67
CA LEU A 133 7.08 3.77 -8.38
C LEU A 133 7.34 4.96 -7.46
N VAL A 134 6.79 4.90 -6.25
CA VAL A 134 7.09 5.83 -5.15
C VAL A 134 7.92 5.09 -4.12
N ILE A 135 9.13 5.58 -3.86
CA ILE A 135 10.00 5.07 -2.79
C ILE A 135 9.92 6.04 -1.62
N ALA A 136 9.75 5.51 -0.42
CA ALA A 136 9.72 6.28 0.83
C ALA A 136 10.51 5.53 1.91
N ASP A 137 10.81 6.19 3.03
CA ASP A 137 11.39 5.53 4.21
C ASP A 137 10.38 4.62 4.93
N VAL A 138 9.08 4.88 4.71
CA VAL A 138 7.93 4.12 5.23
C VAL A 138 6.85 4.18 4.13
N SER A 139 6.35 3.05 3.65
CA SER A 139 5.36 3.02 2.56
C SER A 139 4.09 3.86 2.83
N ASN A 140 3.61 3.88 4.08
CA ASN A 140 2.48 4.74 4.47
C ASN A 140 2.76 6.23 4.24
N TRP A 141 4.01 6.66 4.42
CA TRP A 141 4.41 8.06 4.26
C TRP A 141 4.38 8.49 2.80
N GLY A 142 4.80 7.61 1.89
CA GLY A 142 4.60 7.80 0.45
C GLY A 142 3.12 7.96 0.11
N ALA A 143 2.25 7.15 0.72
CA ALA A 143 0.80 7.28 0.56
C ALA A 143 0.25 8.60 1.13
N TYR A 144 0.77 9.09 2.26
CA TYR A 144 0.38 10.40 2.81
C TYR A 144 0.78 11.55 1.88
N ALA A 145 1.95 11.49 1.24
CA ALA A 145 2.33 12.48 0.24
C ALA A 145 1.35 12.53 -0.94
N LEU A 146 0.92 11.36 -1.44
CA LEU A 146 -0.12 11.29 -2.48
C LEU A 146 -1.47 11.86 -2.01
N VAL A 147 -1.87 11.61 -0.76
CA VAL A 147 -3.06 12.26 -0.16
C VAL A 147 -2.90 13.77 -0.13
N GLY A 148 -1.70 14.28 0.16
CA GLY A 148 -1.37 15.69 0.10
C GLY A 148 -1.58 16.29 -1.29
N PHE A 149 -1.05 15.66 -2.34
CA PHE A 149 -1.29 16.08 -3.73
C PHE A 149 -2.77 16.08 -4.10
N LEU A 150 -3.50 15.02 -3.73
CA LEU A 150 -4.96 14.95 -3.96
C LEU A 150 -5.69 16.10 -3.25
N GLY A 151 -5.32 16.39 -2.00
CA GLY A 151 -5.91 17.49 -1.23
C GLY A 151 -5.61 18.84 -1.86
N HIS A 152 -4.37 19.08 -2.25
CA HIS A 152 -3.93 20.32 -2.91
C HIS A 152 -4.67 20.53 -4.25
N TRP A 153 -4.71 19.54 -5.14
CA TRP A 153 -5.36 19.67 -6.45
C TRP A 153 -6.89 19.75 -6.41
N SER A 154 -7.51 19.24 -5.34
CA SER A 154 -8.97 19.27 -5.19
C SER A 154 -9.47 20.32 -4.20
N ASP A 155 -8.57 21.11 -3.62
CA ASP A 155 -8.86 22.09 -2.57
C ASP A 155 -9.62 21.46 -1.38
N LYS A 156 -9.13 20.30 -0.91
CA LYS A 156 -9.73 19.53 0.20
C LYS A 156 -8.73 19.28 1.32
N PRO A 157 -9.17 19.31 2.60
CA PRO A 157 -8.29 19.26 3.75
C PRO A 157 -7.90 17.81 4.16
N PHE A 158 -7.59 16.94 3.19
CA PHE A 158 -7.42 15.51 3.47
C PHE A 158 -6.31 15.19 4.46
N LEU A 159 -5.20 15.92 4.42
CA LEU A 159 -4.11 15.74 5.39
C LEU A 159 -4.52 16.20 6.80
N GLN A 160 -5.27 17.29 6.92
CA GLN A 160 -5.80 17.77 8.19
C GLN A 160 -6.79 16.76 8.77
N ASP A 161 -7.71 16.25 7.95
CA ASP A 161 -8.67 15.22 8.37
C ASP A 161 -7.96 13.94 8.82
N LEU A 162 -6.91 13.53 8.09
CA LEU A 162 -6.06 12.40 8.48
C LEU A 162 -5.34 12.66 9.81
N ARG A 163 -4.79 13.86 9.99
CA ARG A 163 -4.02 14.26 11.18
C ARG A 163 -4.85 14.27 12.46
N HIS A 164 -6.14 14.58 12.36
CA HIS A 164 -7.08 14.62 13.48
C HIS A 164 -7.68 13.26 13.82
N ARG A 165 -7.42 12.22 13.01
CA ARG A 165 -7.97 10.89 13.21
C ARG A 165 -6.97 9.95 13.89
N PRO A 166 -7.44 9.11 14.84
CA PRO A 166 -6.60 8.10 15.47
C PRO A 166 -6.53 6.83 14.59
N LEU A 167 -6.08 6.97 13.33
CA LEU A 167 -6.14 5.88 12.34
C LEU A 167 -5.30 4.67 12.77
N LEU A 168 -4.08 4.90 13.27
CA LEU A 168 -3.19 3.83 13.74
C LEU A 168 -3.76 3.14 14.98
N GLU A 169 -4.30 3.91 15.93
CA GLU A 169 -4.98 3.35 17.10
C GLU A 169 -6.20 2.53 16.69
N TRP A 170 -6.99 3.00 15.72
CA TRP A 170 -8.12 2.24 15.20
C TRP A 170 -7.67 0.93 14.54
N LEU A 171 -6.63 0.97 13.69
CA LEU A 171 -6.09 -0.23 13.03
C LEU A 171 -5.58 -1.26 14.05
N THR A 172 -4.83 -0.80 15.07
CA THR A 172 -4.32 -1.69 16.13
C THR A 172 -5.43 -2.30 16.99
N GLN A 173 -6.49 -1.54 17.30
CA GLN A 173 -7.69 -2.08 17.98
C GLN A 173 -8.39 -3.17 17.17
N HIS A 174 -8.23 -3.17 15.85
CA HIS A 174 -8.79 -4.17 14.94
C HIS A 174 -7.76 -5.22 14.49
N GLY A 175 -6.65 -5.37 15.22
CA GLY A 175 -5.71 -6.47 15.06
C GLY A 175 -4.53 -6.21 14.10
N ALA A 176 -4.33 -4.97 13.65
CA ALA A 176 -3.12 -4.61 12.92
C ALA A 176 -1.87 -4.75 13.80
N VAL A 177 -0.77 -5.17 13.18
CA VAL A 177 0.52 -5.40 13.83
C VAL A 177 1.58 -4.60 13.07
N ASP A 178 2.50 -3.99 13.81
CA ASP A 178 3.65 -3.28 13.25
C ASP A 178 4.65 -4.28 12.64
N GLY A 179 5.05 -4.04 11.39
CA GLY A 179 5.84 -4.97 10.57
C GLY A 179 7.27 -5.22 11.07
N VAL A 180 7.81 -4.33 11.90
CA VAL A 180 9.19 -4.43 12.42
C VAL A 180 9.21 -4.98 13.85
N THR A 181 8.36 -4.44 14.71
CA THR A 181 8.29 -4.82 16.12
C THR A 181 7.47 -6.08 16.37
N HIS A 182 6.58 -6.43 15.42
CA HIS A 182 5.60 -7.52 15.53
C HIS A 182 4.66 -7.36 16.74
N LYS A 183 4.44 -6.12 17.19
CA LYS A 183 3.54 -5.79 18.30
C LYS A 183 2.31 -5.04 17.77
N THR A 184 1.20 -5.17 18.48
CA THR A 184 0.00 -4.35 18.29
C THR A 184 0.21 -2.99 18.96
N THR A 185 1.14 -2.21 18.41
CA THR A 185 1.43 -0.84 18.83
C THR A 185 1.10 0.12 17.69
N ALA A 186 0.63 1.33 18.01
CA ALA A 186 0.29 2.36 17.02
C ALA A 186 1.56 3.02 16.47
N THR A 187 2.44 2.22 15.89
CA THR A 187 3.72 2.60 15.30
C THR A 187 3.74 2.18 13.83
N GLU A 188 4.58 2.85 13.05
CA GLU A 188 4.85 2.53 11.65
C GLU A 188 6.35 2.18 11.58
N ASP A 189 6.66 0.96 11.14
CA ASP A 189 8.01 0.39 11.04
C ASP A 189 8.89 0.55 12.29
N GLY A 190 8.26 0.43 13.46
CA GLY A 190 8.93 0.57 14.75
C GLY A 190 9.39 1.99 15.09
N LEU A 191 9.03 2.99 14.26
CA LEU A 191 9.29 4.39 14.56
C LEU A 191 8.46 4.86 15.75
N THR A 192 8.99 5.87 16.45
CA THR A 192 8.34 6.43 17.64
C THR A 192 6.92 6.90 17.34
N LEU A 193 6.02 6.71 18.31
CA LEU A 193 4.64 7.19 18.22
C LEU A 193 4.59 8.66 17.78
N GLY A 194 3.73 8.95 16.82
CA GLY A 194 3.57 10.29 16.24
C GLY A 194 4.61 10.68 15.19
N SER A 195 5.49 9.78 14.75
CA SER A 195 6.39 10.04 13.61
C SER A 195 5.59 10.35 12.33
N GLY A 196 4.59 9.52 11.99
CA GLY A 196 3.67 9.81 10.89
C GLY A 196 2.92 11.13 11.05
N ASN A 197 2.48 11.47 12.27
CA ASN A 197 1.85 12.77 12.55
C ASN A 197 2.76 13.96 12.25
N ARG A 198 4.04 13.89 12.63
CA ARG A 198 5.01 14.95 12.32
C ARG A 198 5.24 15.09 10.81
N LEU A 199 5.25 13.98 10.08
CA LEU A 199 5.32 14.02 8.62
C LEU A 199 4.07 14.68 8.03
N ILE A 200 2.87 14.29 8.48
CA ILE A 200 1.62 14.89 8.02
C ILE A 200 1.62 16.40 8.30
N ASP A 201 2.05 16.83 9.48
CA ASP A 201 2.19 18.25 9.84
C ASP A 201 3.16 18.98 8.88
N ALA A 202 4.27 18.34 8.51
CA ALA A 202 5.22 18.89 7.54
C ALA A 202 4.63 18.99 6.12
N LEU A 203 3.92 17.96 5.66
CA LEU A 203 3.24 17.95 4.36
C LEU A 203 2.18 19.05 4.28
N ILE A 204 1.38 19.24 5.35
CA ILE A 204 0.39 20.34 5.43
C ILE A 204 1.07 21.68 5.18
N ASN A 205 2.20 21.94 5.86
CA ASN A 205 2.92 23.19 5.69
C ASN A 205 3.43 23.39 4.25
N ILE A 206 3.99 22.35 3.63
CA ILE A 206 4.48 22.40 2.24
C ILE A 206 3.35 22.83 1.30
N PHE A 207 2.21 22.13 1.35
CA PHE A 207 1.10 22.41 0.44
C PHE A 207 0.36 23.73 0.74
N SER A 208 0.43 24.25 1.96
CA SER A 208 -0.07 25.58 2.29
C SER A 208 0.83 26.69 1.74
N THR A 209 2.15 26.52 1.75
CA THR A 209 3.07 27.55 1.24
C THR A 209 3.00 27.75 -0.28
N GLU A 210 2.60 26.73 -1.03
CA GLU A 210 2.44 26.82 -2.49
C GLU A 210 1.15 27.54 -2.92
N GLN A 211 0.15 27.68 -2.04
CA GLN A 211 -1.08 28.43 -2.36
C GLN A 211 -0.88 29.95 -2.28
N ASP A 212 0.15 30.41 -1.57
CA ASP A 212 0.45 31.83 -1.34
C ASP A 212 1.46 32.43 -2.35
N SER A 213 1.95 31.63 -3.31
CA SER A 213 2.98 32.01 -4.30
C SER A 213 2.45 32.03 -5.73
#